data_AF-A0A7S0B705-F1
#
_entry.id   AF-A0A7S0B705-F1
#
_cell.length_a   1.000
_cell.length_b   1.000
_cell.length_c   1.000
_cell.angle_alpha   90.00
_cell.angle_beta   90.00
_cell.angle_gamma   90.00
#
_symmetry.space_group_name_H-M   'P 1'
#
loop_
_entity.id
_entity.type
_entity.pdbx_description
1 polymer ?
#
loop_
_entity_poly.entity_id
_entity_poly.type
_entity_poly.pdbx_seq_one_letter_code
_entity_poly.pdbx_strand_id
1 'polypeptide(L)'
;RKYRATPGTTWCGDGGWNHEEHFLVLRSKTSVPKDEIVPICIAYNPDSYAYRFEQSEDGCAGKHRASGVTWRHASTIHTSKDATGTRMCVGVHEAGDTTRWIMAKGDSCNKDGFTHTFSFSAMAANAFQPPLARCCLLVADSTTKGGQAVKRLAGPEQCSALPAQEALALGPWKRDREVLLLARRFAPTDVQLCPAEGTAEPGKHDKEASQNASAPHSRIWRVFRGEACSKSKFFTHESDGRKVHWSVELERPLFAASSASGPKLCLCHTQTGAQKKGGPGFTYSWAEGECRGKGAKRELSFHEMTVADALRYVHLIDEVT
;
A
#
# COMPACT_ATOMS: atom_id res chain seq x y z
N ARG A 1 12.94 10.08 -35.72
CA ARG A 1 12.84 8.93 -34.81
C ARG A 1 11.40 8.44 -34.83
N LYS A 2 11.14 7.13 -34.75
CA LYS A 2 9.78 6.57 -34.64
C LYS A 2 9.49 6.37 -33.14
N TYR A 3 8.40 6.93 -32.65
CA TYR A 3 8.01 6.83 -31.24
C TYR A 3 6.87 5.82 -31.10
N ARG A 4 6.89 5.04 -30.02
CA ARG A 4 5.87 4.06 -29.68
C ARG A 4 5.44 4.30 -28.23
N ALA A 5 4.13 4.32 -28.00
CA ALA A 5 3.55 4.29 -26.66
C ALA A 5 3.18 2.84 -26.33
N THR A 6 3.68 2.33 -25.21
CA THR A 6 3.35 0.98 -24.72
C THR A 6 2.83 1.09 -23.30
N PRO A 7 1.54 0.85 -23.05
CA PRO A 7 1.05 0.67 -21.69
C PRO A 7 1.64 -0.60 -21.09
N GLY A 8 2.17 -0.50 -19.88
CA GLY A 8 2.87 -1.58 -19.22
C GLY A 8 4.38 -1.36 -19.11
N THR A 9 5.01 -2.39 -18.54
CA THR A 9 6.32 -2.44 -17.85
C THR A 9 7.42 -1.48 -18.32
N THR A 10 8.30 -1.09 -17.40
CA THR A 10 9.56 -0.34 -17.64
C THR A 10 10.59 -1.09 -18.49
N TRP A 11 10.23 -2.23 -19.09
CA TRP A 11 11.15 -3.12 -19.79
C TRP A 11 10.80 -3.19 -21.28
N CYS A 12 11.43 -2.34 -22.09
CA CYS A 12 11.45 -2.46 -23.55
C CYS A 12 12.65 -3.26 -24.10
N GLY A 13 13.47 -3.82 -23.22
CA GLY A 13 14.74 -4.47 -23.57
C GLY A 13 14.59 -5.62 -24.57
N ASP A 14 13.49 -6.37 -24.52
CA ASP A 14 13.30 -7.54 -25.39
C ASP A 14 13.05 -7.17 -26.86
N GLY A 15 12.82 -5.88 -27.16
CA GLY A 15 12.65 -5.37 -28.52
C GLY A 15 13.78 -4.46 -29.03
N GLY A 16 14.79 -4.16 -28.21
CA GLY A 16 15.90 -3.25 -28.59
C GLY A 16 15.53 -1.76 -28.65
N TRP A 17 14.54 -1.31 -27.86
CA TRP A 17 14.09 0.09 -27.83
C TRP A 17 14.49 0.78 -26.52
N ASN A 18 14.82 2.08 -26.59
CA ASN A 18 15.04 2.95 -25.44
C ASN A 18 13.85 3.92 -25.29
N HIS A 19 13.36 4.11 -24.06
CA HIS A 19 12.34 5.12 -23.76
C HIS A 19 12.95 6.52 -23.73
N GLU A 20 12.28 7.49 -24.35
CA GLU A 20 12.65 8.90 -24.20
C GLU A 20 11.92 9.55 -23.01
N GLU A 21 10.66 9.17 -22.75
CA GLU A 21 9.85 9.70 -21.65
C GLU A 21 8.91 8.62 -21.06
N HIS A 22 8.48 8.81 -19.80
CA HIS A 22 7.47 7.98 -19.14
C HIS A 22 6.49 8.86 -18.35
N PHE A 23 5.28 8.35 -18.10
CA PHE A 23 4.29 8.98 -17.22
C PHE A 23 3.33 7.94 -16.63
N LEU A 24 2.69 8.28 -15.50
CA LEU A 24 1.83 7.37 -14.76
C LEU A 24 0.35 7.53 -15.15
N VAL A 25 -0.36 6.41 -15.27
CA VAL A 25 -1.79 6.37 -15.59
C VAL A 25 -2.51 5.37 -14.67
N LEU A 26 -3.83 5.39 -14.66
CA LEU A 26 -4.66 4.37 -14.03
C LEU A 26 -4.64 3.08 -14.88
N ARG A 27 -4.51 1.93 -14.21
CA ARG A 27 -4.61 0.59 -14.82
C ARG A 27 -6.03 0.13 -14.99
N SER A 28 -6.88 0.53 -14.06
CA SER A 28 -8.28 0.14 -14.04
C SER A 28 -9.18 1.34 -13.83
N LYS A 29 -10.32 1.29 -14.54
CA LYS A 29 -11.47 2.17 -14.38
C LYS A 29 -12.07 2.12 -12.97
N THR A 30 -11.73 1.14 -12.15
CA THR A 30 -12.32 0.96 -10.81
C THR A 30 -11.61 1.73 -9.71
N SER A 31 -10.45 2.34 -10.00
CA SER A 31 -9.66 3.10 -9.02
C SER A 31 -10.26 4.46 -8.68
N VAL A 32 -11.17 4.94 -9.53
CA VAL A 32 -11.72 6.29 -9.58
C VAL A 32 -13.21 6.19 -9.96
N PRO A 33 -14.12 7.02 -9.44
CA PRO A 33 -15.50 7.09 -9.89
C PRO A 33 -15.63 7.16 -11.41
N LYS A 34 -16.65 6.49 -11.98
CA LYS A 34 -16.79 6.32 -13.44
C LYS A 34 -16.82 7.65 -14.20
N ASP A 35 -17.39 8.68 -13.60
CA ASP A 35 -17.54 10.03 -14.14
C ASP A 35 -16.28 10.89 -14.03
N GLU A 36 -15.29 10.48 -13.24
CA GLU A 36 -13.99 11.14 -13.08
C GLU A 36 -12.91 10.55 -13.99
N ILE A 37 -13.17 9.42 -14.64
CA ILE A 37 -12.22 8.75 -15.54
C ILE A 37 -12.06 9.55 -16.83
N VAL A 38 -10.81 9.70 -17.26
CA VAL A 38 -10.45 10.26 -18.57
C VAL A 38 -9.76 9.16 -19.39
N PRO A 39 -10.46 8.56 -20.39
CA PRO A 39 -9.88 7.53 -21.24
C PRO A 39 -9.05 8.15 -22.36
N ILE A 40 -7.89 7.56 -22.66
CA ILE A 40 -7.08 7.87 -23.84
C ILE A 40 -6.87 6.57 -24.63
N CYS A 41 -7.54 6.49 -25.78
CA CYS A 41 -7.45 5.37 -26.72
C CYS A 41 -6.26 5.57 -27.65
N ILE A 42 -5.46 4.52 -27.79
CA ILE A 42 -4.27 4.46 -28.63
C ILE A 42 -4.54 3.44 -29.73
N ALA A 43 -4.42 3.89 -30.98
CA ALA A 43 -4.47 3.03 -32.16
C ALA A 43 -3.22 3.18 -33.01
N TYR A 44 -2.96 2.22 -33.87
CA TYR A 44 -1.87 2.26 -34.83
C TYR A 44 -2.35 1.92 -36.24
N ASN A 45 -1.70 2.52 -37.24
CA ASN A 45 -1.87 2.13 -38.64
C ASN A 45 -0.90 0.96 -38.94
N PRO A 46 -1.38 -0.23 -39.35
CA PRO A 46 -0.52 -1.37 -39.64
C PRO A 46 0.42 -1.13 -40.83
N ASP A 47 0.08 -0.25 -41.77
CA ASP A 47 0.84 -0.03 -43.00
C ASP A 47 2.01 0.94 -42.80
N SER A 48 1.85 1.93 -41.91
CA SER A 48 2.87 2.96 -41.64
C SER A 48 3.51 2.86 -40.26
N TYR A 49 2.92 2.07 -39.36
CA TYR A 49 3.24 2.03 -37.92
C TYR A 49 3.14 3.40 -37.23
N ALA A 50 2.32 4.31 -37.77
CA ALA A 50 1.98 5.56 -37.10
C ALA A 50 0.96 5.30 -35.98
N TYR A 51 0.95 6.14 -34.95
CA TYR A 51 -0.02 6.11 -33.85
C TYR A 51 -1.09 7.20 -34.01
N ARG A 52 -2.26 6.94 -33.43
CA ARG A 52 -3.40 7.85 -33.25
C ARG A 52 -3.83 7.80 -31.79
N PHE A 53 -4.18 8.97 -31.25
CA PHE A 53 -4.60 9.13 -29.87
C PHE A 53 -5.95 9.82 -29.82
N GLU A 54 -6.88 9.33 -29.02
CA GLU A 54 -8.17 9.98 -28.83
C GLU A 54 -8.62 9.93 -27.38
N GLN A 55 -9.23 11.01 -26.90
CA GLN A 55 -9.83 11.06 -25.58
C GLN A 55 -11.25 10.45 -25.59
N SER A 56 -11.33 9.15 -25.86
CA SER A 56 -12.58 8.38 -25.97
C SER A 56 -12.29 6.90 -25.70
N GLU A 57 -13.29 6.12 -25.29
CA GLU A 57 -13.17 4.65 -25.24
C GLU A 57 -13.43 3.99 -26.61
N ASP A 58 -14.28 4.63 -27.43
CA ASP A 58 -14.85 4.02 -28.64
C ASP A 58 -14.20 4.54 -29.94
N GLY A 59 -13.38 5.59 -29.87
CA GLY A 59 -13.09 6.45 -31.03
C GLY A 59 -11.85 6.14 -31.88
N CYS A 60 -10.83 5.45 -31.36
CA CYS A 60 -9.53 5.47 -32.02
C CYS A 60 -9.32 4.40 -33.11
N ALA A 61 -10.17 3.36 -33.19
CA ALA A 61 -10.07 2.27 -34.17
C ALA A 61 -11.00 2.45 -35.38
N GLY A 62 -10.69 1.76 -36.48
CA GLY A 62 -11.47 1.80 -37.72
C GLY A 62 -10.97 2.83 -38.73
N LYS A 63 -11.77 3.10 -39.77
CA LYS A 63 -11.40 4.01 -40.87
C LYS A 63 -11.55 5.46 -40.42
N HIS A 64 -10.46 6.21 -40.42
CA HIS A 64 -10.48 7.63 -40.09
C HIS A 64 -11.17 8.41 -41.21
N ARG A 65 -12.18 9.23 -40.86
CA ARG A 65 -13.05 9.88 -41.85
C ARG A 65 -12.29 10.86 -42.75
N ALA A 66 -11.36 11.64 -42.18
CA ALA A 66 -10.65 12.67 -42.95
C ALA A 66 -9.54 12.10 -43.85
N SER A 67 -8.79 11.10 -43.36
CA SER A 67 -7.64 10.56 -44.10
C SER A 67 -7.92 9.27 -44.86
N GLY A 68 -9.04 8.59 -44.58
CA GLY A 68 -9.33 7.25 -45.12
C GLY A 68 -8.44 6.13 -44.57
N VAL A 69 -7.48 6.44 -43.70
CA VAL A 69 -6.54 5.47 -43.10
C VAL A 69 -7.27 4.54 -42.14
N THR A 70 -6.95 3.25 -42.17
CA THR A 70 -7.49 2.26 -41.23
C THR A 70 -6.59 2.16 -40.00
N TRP A 71 -7.18 2.35 -38.82
CA TRP A 71 -6.51 2.27 -37.53
C TRP A 71 -6.92 1.01 -36.79
N ARG A 72 -5.95 0.31 -36.20
CA ARG A 72 -6.18 -0.83 -35.31
C ARG A 72 -5.99 -0.40 -33.87
N HIS A 73 -6.92 -0.79 -33.00
CA HIS A 73 -6.80 -0.56 -31.57
C HIS A 73 -5.50 -1.22 -31.05
N ALA A 74 -4.72 -0.46 -30.28
CA ALA A 74 -3.57 -0.98 -29.55
C ALA A 74 -3.89 -1.15 -28.07
N SER A 75 -4.44 -0.11 -27.45
CA SER A 75 -4.72 -0.07 -26.03
C SER A 75 -5.57 1.14 -25.65
N THR A 76 -6.09 1.14 -24.42
CA THR A 76 -6.73 2.32 -23.81
C THR A 76 -6.15 2.52 -22.42
N ILE A 77 -5.55 3.68 -22.19
CA ILE A 77 -5.04 4.09 -20.87
C ILE A 77 -6.06 5.01 -20.21
N HIS A 78 -6.04 5.12 -18.89
CA HIS A 78 -7.00 5.92 -18.16
C HIS A 78 -6.27 6.88 -17.23
N THR A 79 -6.75 8.11 -17.08
CA THR A 79 -6.34 9.00 -15.99
C THR A 79 -7.57 9.50 -15.25
N SER A 80 -7.39 10.42 -14.30
CA SER A 80 -8.48 11.09 -13.59
C SER A 80 -8.57 12.57 -13.97
N LYS A 81 -9.77 13.15 -13.90
CA LYS A 81 -9.97 14.60 -13.94
C LYS A 81 -9.21 15.33 -12.82
N ASP A 82 -8.98 14.66 -11.70
CA ASP A 82 -8.26 15.18 -10.54
C ASP A 82 -6.77 14.80 -10.55
N ALA A 83 -6.26 14.27 -11.67
CA ALA A 83 -4.87 13.90 -11.77
C ALA A 83 -3.96 15.16 -11.71
N THR A 84 -2.96 15.14 -10.82
CA THR A 84 -2.06 16.26 -10.54
C THR A 84 -0.62 16.05 -11.01
N GLY A 85 -0.37 14.96 -11.75
CA GLY A 85 0.95 14.65 -12.29
C GLY A 85 1.30 15.48 -13.52
N THR A 86 2.31 15.00 -14.25
CA THR A 86 2.81 15.67 -15.46
C THR A 86 1.70 15.89 -16.48
N ARG A 87 1.59 17.11 -17.00
CA ARG A 87 0.61 17.43 -18.03
C ARG A 87 1.12 16.96 -19.40
N MET A 88 0.28 16.22 -20.11
CA MET A 88 0.54 15.67 -21.42
C MET A 88 -0.39 16.34 -22.42
N CYS A 89 0.14 16.83 -23.53
CA CYS A 89 -0.62 17.29 -24.67
C CYS A 89 -0.58 16.27 -25.79
N VAL A 90 -1.65 16.23 -26.57
CA VAL A 90 -1.74 15.49 -27.82
C VAL A 90 -2.00 16.48 -28.95
N GLY A 91 -1.32 16.29 -30.07
CA GLY A 91 -1.53 17.08 -31.28
C GLY A 91 -1.57 16.20 -32.53
N VAL A 92 -2.22 16.71 -33.57
CA VAL A 92 -2.37 16.07 -34.87
C VAL A 92 -1.83 17.00 -35.95
N HIS A 93 -1.07 16.44 -36.89
CA HIS A 93 -0.70 17.10 -38.12
C HIS A 93 -1.49 16.42 -39.25
N GLU A 94 -2.58 17.07 -39.67
CA GLU A 94 -3.45 16.58 -40.72
C GLU A 94 -2.80 16.76 -42.09
N ALA A 95 -2.45 15.65 -42.73
CA ALA A 95 -1.78 15.64 -44.03
C ALA A 95 -2.30 14.47 -44.89
N GLY A 96 -3.61 14.25 -44.87
CA GLY A 96 -4.26 13.15 -45.59
C GLY A 96 -3.79 11.79 -45.10
N ASP A 97 -3.36 10.93 -46.02
CA ASP A 97 -2.79 9.60 -45.74
C ASP A 97 -1.52 9.65 -44.88
N THR A 98 -0.82 10.79 -44.87
CA THR A 98 0.38 11.02 -44.05
C THR A 98 0.08 11.66 -42.69
N THR A 99 -1.19 11.70 -42.25
CA THR A 99 -1.57 12.26 -40.94
C THR A 99 -0.71 11.68 -39.81
N ARG A 100 -0.13 12.56 -38.99
CA ARG A 100 0.74 12.18 -37.86
C ARG A 100 0.18 12.69 -36.55
N TRP A 101 0.50 11.98 -35.47
CA TRP A 101 0.15 12.39 -34.12
C TRP A 101 1.41 12.55 -33.27
N ILE A 102 1.34 13.44 -32.30
CA ILE A 102 2.36 13.65 -31.28
C ILE A 102 1.71 13.62 -29.90
N MET A 103 2.43 13.06 -28.94
CA MET A 103 2.18 13.25 -27.52
C MET A 103 3.45 13.84 -26.91
N ALA A 104 3.32 14.88 -26.10
CA ALA A 104 4.45 15.54 -25.45
C ALA A 104 4.06 16.11 -24.10
N LYS A 105 5.03 16.34 -23.22
CA LYS A 105 4.83 17.08 -21.98
C LYS A 105 4.53 18.54 -22.26
N GLY A 106 3.53 19.09 -21.57
CA GLY A 106 3.12 20.49 -21.66
C GLY A 106 1.62 20.68 -21.80
N ASP A 107 1.18 21.93 -21.78
CA ASP A 107 -0.23 22.30 -21.91
C ASP A 107 -0.75 22.26 -23.35
N SER A 108 0.14 22.45 -24.33
CA SER A 108 -0.18 22.52 -25.75
C SER A 108 0.92 21.92 -26.61
N CYS A 109 0.51 21.28 -27.70
CA CYS A 109 1.36 20.63 -28.69
C CYS A 109 1.34 21.39 -30.03
N ASN A 110 1.01 22.69 -30.02
CA ASN A 110 1.02 23.56 -31.22
C ASN A 110 2.47 23.89 -31.66
N LYS A 111 3.14 22.94 -32.31
CA LYS A 111 4.52 23.09 -32.81
C LYS A 111 4.73 22.25 -34.06
N ASP A 112 5.70 22.64 -34.89
CA ASP A 112 6.16 21.84 -36.05
C ASP A 112 5.03 21.34 -36.98
N GLY A 113 3.98 22.15 -37.16
CA GLY A 113 2.81 21.81 -37.99
C GLY A 113 1.75 20.94 -37.30
N PHE A 114 1.95 20.55 -36.04
CA PHE A 114 0.93 19.90 -35.24
C PHE A 114 -0.05 20.93 -34.65
N THR A 115 -1.34 20.59 -34.72
CA THR A 115 -2.43 21.30 -34.06
C THR A 115 -2.84 20.53 -32.82
N HIS A 116 -2.92 21.23 -31.69
CA HIS A 116 -3.34 20.66 -30.42
C HIS A 116 -4.77 20.11 -30.50
N THR A 117 -4.97 18.90 -29.98
CA THR A 117 -6.27 18.23 -29.96
C THR A 117 -6.85 18.17 -28.55
N PHE A 118 -6.09 17.63 -27.59
CA PHE A 118 -6.49 17.56 -26.19
C PHE A 118 -5.27 17.46 -25.28
N SER A 119 -5.46 17.81 -24.01
CA SER A 119 -4.48 17.65 -22.94
C SER A 119 -5.08 16.88 -21.79
N PHE A 120 -4.25 16.12 -21.08
CA PHE A 120 -4.63 15.42 -19.86
C PHE A 120 -3.49 15.49 -18.84
N SER A 121 -3.81 15.37 -17.56
CA SER A 121 -2.80 15.23 -16.52
C SER A 121 -2.53 13.75 -16.28
N ALA A 122 -1.26 13.35 -16.23
CA ALA A 122 -0.85 12.05 -15.72
C ALA A 122 -1.09 11.97 -14.21
N MET A 123 -1.04 10.77 -13.64
CA MET A 123 -1.08 10.58 -12.19
C MET A 123 0.23 11.10 -11.57
N ALA A 124 0.16 11.80 -10.45
CA ALA A 124 1.37 12.23 -9.75
C ALA A 124 2.10 11.02 -9.16
N ALA A 125 3.44 11.04 -9.17
CA ALA A 125 4.25 9.94 -8.64
C ALA A 125 3.97 9.67 -7.15
N ASN A 126 3.66 10.71 -6.38
CA ASN A 126 3.28 10.62 -4.97
C ASN A 126 1.78 10.38 -4.74
N ALA A 127 0.93 10.56 -5.76
CA ALA A 127 -0.49 10.23 -5.68
C ALA A 127 -0.70 8.70 -5.73
N PHE A 128 0.28 7.94 -6.22
CA PHE A 128 0.25 6.49 -6.13
C PHE A 128 0.62 6.03 -4.72
N GLN A 129 -0.39 5.75 -3.91
CA GLN A 129 -0.23 4.88 -2.77
C GLN A 129 -0.62 3.46 -3.20
N PRO A 130 0.31 2.48 -3.14
CA PRO A 130 -0.03 1.10 -3.39
C PRO A 130 -1.25 0.71 -2.57
N PRO A 131 -2.29 0.12 -3.18
CA PRO A 131 -3.53 -0.21 -2.48
C PRO A 131 -3.29 -1.24 -1.37
N LEU A 132 -2.17 -1.98 -1.47
CA LEU A 132 -1.69 -2.94 -0.50
C LEU A 132 -0.49 -2.41 0.28
N ALA A 133 -0.50 -2.62 1.58
CA ALA A 133 0.63 -2.45 2.46
C ALA A 133 1.26 -3.82 2.76
N ARG A 134 2.52 -4.01 2.36
CA ARG A 134 3.31 -5.21 2.68
C ARG A 134 3.82 -5.11 4.12
N CYS A 135 3.06 -5.68 5.04
CA CYS A 135 3.39 -5.74 6.46
C CYS A 135 4.05 -7.09 6.78
N CYS A 136 4.43 -7.30 8.03
CA CYS A 136 5.00 -8.57 8.46
C CYS A 136 4.73 -8.80 9.95
N LEU A 137 4.72 -10.08 10.34
CA LEU A 137 4.90 -10.44 11.73
C LEU A 137 6.39 -10.52 12.01
N LEU A 138 6.83 -9.74 13.00
CA LEU A 138 8.15 -9.87 13.58
C LEU A 138 8.07 -10.76 14.80
N VAL A 139 9.07 -11.64 14.96
CA VAL A 139 9.22 -12.52 16.12
C VAL A 139 10.55 -12.25 16.80
N ALA A 140 10.53 -12.22 18.13
CA ALA A 140 11.73 -12.21 18.95
C ALA A 140 11.62 -13.28 20.04
N ASP A 141 12.63 -14.14 20.12
CA ASP A 141 12.72 -15.15 21.16
C ASP A 141 13.04 -14.47 22.50
N SER A 142 12.47 -14.96 23.60
CA SER A 142 12.89 -14.50 24.92
C SER A 142 14.30 -14.99 25.21
N THR A 143 15.16 -14.13 25.75
CA THR A 143 16.49 -14.54 26.23
C THR A 143 16.41 -15.35 27.53
N THR A 144 15.24 -15.36 28.18
CA THR A 144 15.02 -16.13 29.41
C THR A 144 14.69 -17.58 29.10
N LYS A 145 15.28 -18.52 29.84
CA LYS A 145 14.99 -19.96 29.68
C LYS A 145 13.49 -20.23 29.88
N GLY A 146 12.86 -20.81 28.85
CA GLY A 146 11.41 -21.07 28.83
C GLY A 146 10.54 -19.82 28.67
N GLY A 147 11.11 -18.68 28.28
CA GLY A 147 10.34 -17.51 27.89
C GLY A 147 9.66 -17.71 26.53
N GLN A 148 8.46 -17.17 26.39
CA GLN A 148 7.67 -17.29 25.17
C GLN A 148 8.16 -16.30 24.11
N ALA A 149 8.18 -16.70 22.84
CA ALA A 149 8.47 -15.79 21.74
C ALA A 149 7.38 -14.72 21.63
N VAL A 150 7.79 -13.47 21.43
CA VAL A 150 6.88 -12.34 21.23
C VAL A 150 6.70 -12.13 19.73
N LYS A 151 5.45 -12.06 19.26
CA LYS A 151 5.13 -11.72 17.87
C LYS A 151 4.41 -10.39 17.80
N ARG A 152 4.90 -9.45 16.99
CA ARG A 152 4.25 -8.15 16.73
C ARG A 152 3.99 -7.94 15.25
N LEU A 153 2.92 -7.22 14.92
CA LEU A 153 2.64 -6.76 13.57
C LEU A 153 3.46 -5.48 13.32
N ALA A 154 4.22 -5.46 12.24
CA ALA A 154 5.05 -4.34 11.83
C ALA A 154 4.60 -3.78 10.48
N GLY A 155 4.65 -2.46 10.34
CA GLY A 155 4.37 -1.77 9.08
C GLY A 155 5.46 -1.94 8.02
N PRO A 156 5.23 -1.49 6.77
CA PRO A 156 6.13 -1.74 5.65
C PRO A 156 7.59 -1.31 5.84
N GLU A 157 7.81 -0.18 6.52
CA GLU A 157 9.14 0.39 6.74
C GLU A 157 9.94 -0.47 7.74
N GLN A 158 9.31 -0.86 8.86
CA GLN A 158 9.90 -1.76 9.86
C GLN A 158 10.13 -3.19 9.32
N CYS A 159 9.33 -3.61 8.34
CA CYS A 159 9.57 -4.88 7.66
C CYS A 159 10.79 -4.83 6.75
N SER A 160 11.06 -3.68 6.14
CA SER A 160 12.21 -3.49 5.23
C SER A 160 13.51 -3.27 5.99
N ALA A 161 13.46 -2.54 7.10
CA ALA A 161 14.57 -2.30 8.01
C ALA A 161 14.21 -2.84 9.40
N LEU A 162 14.68 -4.04 9.71
CA LEU A 162 14.46 -4.62 11.04
C LEU A 162 15.00 -3.65 12.10
N PRO A 163 14.24 -3.38 13.17
CA PRO A 163 14.68 -2.49 14.22
C PRO A 163 16.01 -3.00 14.77
N ALA A 164 16.95 -2.08 15.01
CA ALA A 164 18.17 -2.39 15.74
C ALA A 164 17.81 -3.06 17.07
N GLN A 165 18.68 -3.93 17.57
CA GLN A 165 18.44 -4.63 18.83
C GLN A 165 18.36 -3.60 19.97
N GLU A 166 17.15 -3.22 20.36
CA GLU A 166 16.92 -2.35 21.50
C GLU A 166 16.96 -3.16 22.79
N ALA A 167 17.38 -2.51 23.88
CA ALA A 167 17.74 -3.08 25.18
C ALA A 167 16.57 -3.73 25.95
N LEU A 168 15.97 -4.76 25.37
CA LEU A 168 14.97 -5.63 26.00
C LEU A 168 15.56 -7.02 26.21
N ALA A 169 14.97 -7.78 27.14
CA ALA A 169 15.29 -9.21 27.34
C ALA A 169 14.77 -10.11 26.19
N LEU A 170 14.83 -9.59 24.97
CA LEU A 170 14.43 -10.23 23.74
C LEU A 170 15.66 -10.41 22.85
N GLY A 171 15.69 -11.52 22.13
CA GLY A 171 16.65 -11.73 21.06
C GLY A 171 16.43 -10.77 19.89
N PRO A 172 17.28 -10.84 18.86
CA PRO A 172 17.10 -10.02 17.66
C PRO A 172 15.76 -10.32 17.01
N TRP A 173 15.07 -9.27 16.56
CA TRP A 173 13.85 -9.41 15.77
C TRP A 173 14.16 -10.11 14.46
N LYS A 174 13.31 -11.07 14.11
CA LYS A 174 13.33 -11.77 12.83
C LYS A 174 11.98 -11.64 12.17
N ARG A 175 11.95 -11.66 10.84
CA ARG A 175 10.70 -11.75 10.09
C ARG A 175 10.17 -13.18 10.20
N ASP A 176 8.98 -13.34 10.77
CA ASP A 176 8.29 -14.62 10.86
C ASP A 176 7.53 -14.90 9.57
N ARG A 177 6.68 -13.95 9.14
CA ARG A 177 5.93 -14.04 7.89
C ARG A 177 5.52 -12.68 7.34
N GLU A 178 5.21 -12.64 6.05
CA GLU A 178 4.60 -11.47 5.40
C GLU A 178 3.08 -11.45 5.65
N VAL A 179 2.52 -10.26 5.81
CA VAL A 179 1.09 -10.03 5.98
C VAL A 179 0.67 -8.94 4.99
N LEU A 180 -0.27 -9.24 4.10
CA LEU A 180 -0.83 -8.27 3.18
C LEU A 180 -2.08 -7.62 3.79
N LEU A 181 -2.03 -6.29 3.90
CA LEU A 181 -3.12 -5.43 4.36
C LEU A 181 -3.43 -4.38 3.31
N LEU A 182 -4.53 -3.66 3.46
CA LEU A 182 -4.85 -2.50 2.63
C LEU A 182 -4.15 -1.25 3.18
N ALA A 183 -3.64 -0.40 2.31
CA ALA A 183 -3.03 0.88 2.68
C ALA A 183 -4.07 2.01 2.89
N ARG A 184 -5.32 1.76 2.46
CA ARG A 184 -6.47 2.66 2.63
C ARG A 184 -7.76 1.85 2.78
N ARG A 185 -8.81 2.50 3.28
CA ARG A 185 -10.14 1.90 3.36
C ARG A 185 -10.74 1.76 1.95
N PHE A 186 -11.23 0.57 1.59
CA PHE A 186 -11.92 0.31 0.32
C PHE A 186 -13.41 0.02 0.51
N ALA A 187 -13.80 -0.55 1.65
CA ALA A 187 -15.18 -0.76 2.06
C ALA A 187 -15.46 -0.12 3.44
N PRO A 188 -16.69 0.33 3.72
CA PRO A 188 -17.07 0.83 5.05
C PRO A 188 -16.84 -0.17 6.18
N THR A 189 -16.84 -1.47 5.85
CA THR A 189 -16.64 -2.58 6.77
C THR A 189 -15.16 -2.92 7.01
N ASP A 190 -14.22 -2.32 6.27
CA ASP A 190 -12.79 -2.56 6.49
C ASP A 190 -12.36 -1.98 7.84
N VAL A 191 -11.55 -2.75 8.56
CA VAL A 191 -11.15 -2.42 9.93
C VAL A 191 -9.80 -1.73 9.90
N GLN A 192 -9.74 -0.47 10.35
CA GLN A 192 -8.48 0.22 10.56
C GLN A 192 -7.71 -0.43 11.71
N LEU A 193 -6.44 -0.72 11.44
CA LEU A 193 -5.47 -1.29 12.36
C LEU A 193 -4.41 -0.23 12.66
N CYS A 194 -4.09 -0.07 13.94
CA CYS A 194 -3.07 0.84 14.41
C CYS A 194 -2.10 0.10 15.34
N PRO A 195 -0.95 -0.35 14.81
CA PRO A 195 0.16 -0.83 15.63
C PRO A 195 0.60 0.26 16.62
N ALA A 196 0.88 -0.15 17.84
CA ALA A 196 1.29 0.74 18.90
C ALA A 196 2.36 0.09 19.77
N GLU A 197 3.30 0.91 20.19
CA GLU A 197 4.29 0.59 21.20
C GLU A 197 3.81 1.10 22.56
N GLY A 198 3.90 0.26 23.57
CA GLY A 198 3.45 0.52 24.92
C GLY A 198 4.60 0.47 25.91
N THR A 199 4.54 1.33 26.92
CA THR A 199 5.47 1.34 28.05
C THR A 199 4.67 1.11 29.33
N ALA A 200 4.89 -0.02 30.00
CA ALA A 200 4.17 -0.37 31.22
C ALA A 200 4.80 0.31 32.45
N GLU A 201 3.98 0.94 33.30
CA GLU A 201 4.41 1.42 34.61
C GLU A 201 4.70 0.24 35.55
N PRO A 202 5.66 0.39 36.50
CA PRO A 202 5.88 -0.61 37.55
C PRO A 202 4.60 -0.86 38.36
N GLY A 203 4.34 -2.11 38.74
CA GLY A 203 3.20 -2.44 39.59
C GLY A 203 3.30 -1.75 40.97
N LYS A 204 2.17 -1.56 41.66
CA LYS A 204 2.18 -0.99 43.03
C LYS A 204 3.08 -1.79 43.98
N HIS A 205 3.13 -3.12 43.81
CA HIS A 205 3.98 -4.03 44.58
C HIS A 205 5.47 -3.97 44.21
N ASP A 206 5.81 -3.41 43.05
CA ASP A 206 7.20 -3.28 42.59
C ASP A 206 7.85 -1.95 43.05
N LYS A 207 7.07 -1.02 43.60
CA LYS A 207 7.54 0.32 44.00
C LYS A 207 8.54 0.29 45.15
N GLU A 208 8.44 -0.67 46.06
CA GLU A 208 9.36 -0.80 47.21
C GLU A 208 10.74 -1.33 46.79
N ALA A 209 10.82 -2.11 45.72
CA ALA A 209 12.09 -2.66 45.22
C ALA A 209 12.86 -1.70 44.28
N SER A 210 12.21 -0.63 43.78
CA SER A 210 12.72 0.19 42.68
C SER A 210 13.27 1.56 43.09
N GLN A 211 13.47 1.85 44.38
CA GLN A 211 13.95 3.18 44.82
C GLN A 211 15.40 3.49 44.39
N ASN A 212 16.21 2.49 44.00
CA ASN A 212 17.64 2.68 43.72
C ASN A 212 18.10 2.36 42.29
N ALA A 213 17.20 1.99 41.37
CA ALA A 213 17.58 1.76 39.98
C ALA A 213 16.47 2.24 39.05
N SER A 214 16.85 2.93 37.97
CA SER A 214 16.02 3.18 36.80
C SER A 214 15.65 1.84 36.16
N ALA A 215 14.70 1.14 36.77
CA ALA A 215 14.26 -0.15 36.27
C ALA A 215 13.76 0.06 34.83
N PRO A 216 14.28 -0.71 33.86
CA PRO A 216 13.91 -0.52 32.47
C PRO A 216 12.40 -0.74 32.35
N HIS A 217 11.69 0.29 31.89
CA HIS A 217 10.28 0.14 31.59
C HIS A 217 10.11 -0.94 30.54
N SER A 218 9.25 -1.91 30.82
CA SER A 218 8.98 -2.99 29.88
C SER A 218 8.21 -2.44 28.69
N ARG A 219 8.83 -2.51 27.51
CA ARG A 219 8.16 -2.22 26.24
C ARG A 219 7.28 -3.40 25.84
N ILE A 220 6.11 -3.09 25.34
CA ILE A 220 5.12 -4.04 24.84
C ILE A 220 4.54 -3.55 23.51
N TRP A 221 3.96 -4.43 22.71
CA TRP A 221 3.37 -4.07 21.43
C TRP A 221 1.94 -4.57 21.35
N ARG A 222 1.05 -3.76 20.81
CA ARG A 222 -0.37 -4.09 20.63
C ARG A 222 -0.86 -3.47 19.34
N VAL A 223 -1.87 -4.08 18.72
CA VAL A 223 -2.60 -3.47 17.61
C VAL A 223 -3.98 -3.09 18.10
N PHE A 224 -4.34 -1.84 17.90
CA PHE A 224 -5.66 -1.31 18.22
C PHE A 224 -6.54 -1.22 16.96
N ARG A 225 -7.83 -0.96 17.18
CA ARG A 225 -8.82 -0.71 16.13
C ARG A 225 -9.72 0.46 16.51
N GLY A 226 -10.35 1.08 15.51
CA GLY A 226 -11.36 2.13 15.71
C GLY A 226 -10.77 3.43 16.25
N GLU A 227 -11.43 4.07 17.22
CA GLU A 227 -11.09 5.41 17.73
C GLU A 227 -9.66 5.53 18.30
N ALA A 228 -9.08 4.43 18.77
CA ALA A 228 -7.70 4.40 19.23
C ALA A 228 -6.72 4.79 18.11
N CYS A 229 -7.06 4.50 16.85
CA CYS A 229 -6.24 4.86 15.69
C CYS A 229 -6.26 6.36 15.38
N SER A 230 -7.16 7.13 15.98
CA SER A 230 -7.21 8.59 15.84
C SER A 230 -6.34 9.31 16.89
N LYS A 231 -5.72 8.57 17.81
CA LYS A 231 -4.89 9.12 18.89
C LYS A 231 -3.44 8.77 18.63
N SER A 232 -2.54 9.75 18.73
CA SER A 232 -1.09 9.49 18.65
C SER A 232 -0.54 8.88 19.94
N LYS A 233 -1.09 9.28 21.10
CA LYS A 233 -0.72 8.76 22.42
C LYS A 233 -1.95 8.62 23.31
N PHE A 234 -1.99 7.58 24.13
CA PHE A 234 -3.02 7.38 25.15
C PHE A 234 -2.54 6.36 26.19
N PHE A 235 -3.35 6.08 27.21
CA PHE A 235 -3.04 5.02 28.16
C PHE A 235 -4.20 4.07 28.37
N THR A 236 -3.90 2.85 28.81
CA THR A 236 -4.88 1.86 29.25
C THR A 236 -4.52 1.35 30.63
N HIS A 237 -5.50 0.74 31.30
CA HIS A 237 -5.27 -0.05 32.50
C HIS A 237 -5.36 -1.52 32.13
N GLU A 238 -4.36 -2.29 32.55
CA GLU A 238 -4.32 -3.73 32.39
C GLU A 238 -5.08 -4.41 33.52
N SER A 239 -5.36 -5.70 33.36
CA SER A 239 -6.14 -6.48 34.33
C SER A 239 -5.52 -6.55 35.73
N ASP A 240 -4.22 -6.30 35.85
CA ASP A 240 -3.49 -6.22 37.11
C ASP A 240 -3.44 -4.80 37.68
N GLY A 241 -4.15 -3.85 37.07
CA GLY A 241 -4.21 -2.45 37.45
C GLY A 241 -3.03 -1.61 36.97
N ARG A 242 -2.06 -2.18 36.24
CA ARG A 242 -0.95 -1.40 35.69
C ARG A 242 -1.42 -0.45 34.60
N LYS A 243 -0.86 0.75 34.60
CA LYS A 243 -1.05 1.72 33.55
C LYS A 243 -0.03 1.48 32.45
N VAL A 244 -0.49 1.41 31.21
CA VAL A 244 0.38 1.34 30.03
C VAL A 244 0.21 2.59 29.21
N HIS A 245 1.31 3.26 28.89
CA HIS A 245 1.34 4.40 27.97
C HIS A 245 1.63 3.93 26.56
N TRP A 246 0.72 4.17 25.63
CA TRP A 246 0.80 3.77 24.23
C TRP A 246 1.18 4.94 23.34
N SER A 247 2.02 4.66 22.35
CA SER A 247 2.33 5.51 21.21
C SER A 247 1.92 4.76 19.94
N VAL A 248 0.97 5.33 19.19
CA VAL A 248 0.48 4.74 17.94
C VAL A 248 1.41 5.12 16.80
N GLU A 249 1.78 4.14 15.99
CA GLU A 249 2.54 4.34 14.76
C GLU A 249 1.59 4.85 13.67
N LEU A 250 1.44 6.17 13.56
CA LEU A 250 0.45 6.82 12.69
C LEU A 250 0.92 7.10 11.25
N GLU A 251 2.19 6.82 10.91
CA GLU A 251 2.76 7.29 9.65
C GLU A 251 2.01 6.78 8.42
N ARG A 252 1.44 5.57 8.48
CA ARG A 252 0.58 5.04 7.42
C ARG A 252 -0.57 4.21 8.01
N PRO A 253 -1.83 4.53 7.69
CA PRO A 253 -2.95 3.73 8.18
C PRO A 253 -2.94 2.35 7.51
N LEU A 254 -3.21 1.32 8.29
CA LEU A 254 -3.33 -0.05 7.81
C LEU A 254 -4.79 -0.48 7.95
N PHE A 255 -5.32 -1.23 6.99
CA PHE A 255 -6.69 -1.75 7.07
C PHE A 255 -6.72 -3.24 6.77
N ALA A 256 -7.46 -3.99 7.59
CA ALA A 256 -7.85 -5.35 7.28
C ALA A 256 -9.13 -5.33 6.43
N ALA A 257 -9.05 -5.91 5.23
CA ALA A 257 -10.20 -6.02 4.35
C ALA A 257 -11.27 -6.93 4.97
N SER A 258 -12.52 -6.49 5.04
CA SER A 258 -13.60 -7.33 5.58
C SER A 258 -13.92 -8.55 4.70
N SER A 259 -13.53 -8.49 3.43
CA SER A 259 -13.72 -9.53 2.41
C SER A 259 -12.49 -10.42 2.21
N ALA A 260 -11.48 -10.29 3.07
CA ALA A 260 -10.29 -11.13 3.03
C ALA A 260 -10.66 -12.59 3.37
N SER A 261 -10.11 -13.53 2.62
CA SER A 261 -10.45 -14.96 2.68
C SER A 261 -9.31 -15.83 3.19
N GLY A 262 -8.16 -15.24 3.50
CA GLY A 262 -6.96 -15.95 3.93
C GLY A 262 -7.01 -16.41 5.38
N PRO A 263 -5.88 -16.93 5.88
CA PRO A 263 -5.77 -17.39 7.26
C PRO A 263 -6.18 -16.32 8.26
N LYS A 264 -6.88 -16.74 9.31
CA LYS A 264 -7.29 -15.84 10.39
C LYS A 264 -6.09 -15.58 11.31
N LEU A 265 -5.76 -14.32 11.52
CA LEU A 265 -4.82 -13.90 12.55
C LEU A 265 -5.57 -13.36 13.76
N CYS A 266 -5.15 -13.76 14.95
CA CYS A 266 -5.67 -13.28 16.22
C CYS A 266 -4.57 -12.67 17.08
N LEU A 267 -4.81 -11.47 17.60
CA LEU A 267 -4.02 -10.89 18.68
C LEU A 267 -4.52 -11.44 20.01
N CYS A 268 -3.64 -12.14 20.71
CA CYS A 268 -3.94 -12.82 21.96
C CYS A 268 -3.26 -12.10 23.11
N HIS A 269 -4.06 -11.78 24.13
CA HIS A 269 -3.60 -11.26 25.41
C HIS A 269 -3.53 -12.42 26.41
N THR A 270 -2.34 -12.71 26.94
CA THR A 270 -2.13 -13.82 27.86
C THR A 270 -1.57 -13.28 29.17
N GLN A 271 -2.22 -13.59 30.28
CA GLN A 271 -1.65 -13.33 31.62
C GLN A 271 -0.58 -14.39 31.93
N THR A 272 0.62 -13.93 32.27
CA THR A 272 1.69 -14.80 32.76
C THR A 272 1.55 -14.89 34.28
N GLY A 273 0.96 -15.98 34.78
CA GLY A 273 0.56 -16.16 36.18
C GLY A 273 1.66 -16.06 37.25
N ALA A 274 2.91 -15.79 36.89
CA ALA A 274 3.97 -15.37 37.79
C ALA A 274 4.70 -14.18 37.19
N GLN A 275 4.65 -13.02 37.86
CA GLN A 275 5.55 -11.91 37.59
C GLN A 275 6.99 -12.41 37.78
N LYS A 276 7.65 -12.83 36.70
CA LYS A 276 9.10 -13.00 36.72
C LYS A 276 9.69 -11.61 36.99
N LYS A 277 10.63 -11.52 37.95
CA LYS A 277 11.26 -10.26 38.39
C LYS A 277 11.58 -9.37 37.19
N GLY A 278 10.88 -8.24 37.07
CA GLY A 278 11.15 -7.19 36.09
C GLY A 278 10.35 -7.18 34.78
N GLY A 279 9.43 -8.13 34.54
CA GLY A 279 8.61 -8.17 33.32
C GLY A 279 7.13 -7.80 33.51
N PRO A 280 6.41 -7.51 32.42
CA PRO A 280 4.95 -7.44 32.45
C PRO A 280 4.41 -8.85 32.74
N GLY A 281 3.42 -8.93 33.62
CA GLY A 281 2.68 -10.15 33.98
C GLY A 281 1.65 -10.53 32.91
N PHE A 282 1.85 -10.02 31.70
CA PHE A 282 1.01 -10.22 30.55
C PHE A 282 1.82 -10.01 29.27
N THR A 283 1.36 -10.62 28.18
CA THR A 283 1.93 -10.43 26.85
C THR A 283 0.83 -10.33 25.79
N TYR A 284 1.14 -9.62 24.72
CA TYR A 284 0.34 -9.56 23.51
C TYR A 284 1.13 -10.27 22.40
N SER A 285 0.52 -11.26 21.75
CA SER A 285 1.19 -12.01 20.68
C SER A 285 0.20 -12.47 19.62
N TRP A 286 0.65 -12.51 18.37
CA TRP A 286 -0.15 -12.97 17.24
C TRP A 286 -0.14 -14.50 17.13
N ALA A 287 -1.33 -15.08 16.91
CA ALA A 287 -1.51 -16.49 16.63
C ALA A 287 -2.40 -16.68 15.38
N GLU A 288 -2.14 -17.74 14.62
CA GLU A 288 -3.03 -18.16 13.55
C GLU A 288 -4.20 -18.97 14.11
N GLY A 289 -5.40 -18.72 13.59
CA GLY A 289 -6.63 -19.36 14.03
C GLY A 289 -7.21 -18.71 15.29
N GLU A 290 -7.00 -19.34 16.45
CA GLU A 290 -7.60 -18.94 17.73
C GLU A 290 -6.55 -18.79 18.83
N CYS A 291 -6.87 -17.97 19.84
CA CYS A 291 -6.04 -17.82 21.02
C CYS A 291 -6.09 -19.09 21.88
N ARG A 292 -5.01 -19.87 21.86
CA ARG A 292 -4.87 -21.10 22.65
C ARG A 292 -4.08 -20.83 23.93
N GLY A 293 -4.43 -21.54 24.99
CA GLY A 293 -3.74 -21.48 26.29
C GLY A 293 -4.66 -21.03 27.43
N LYS A 294 -4.32 -21.43 28.65
CA LYS A 294 -5.07 -21.06 29.86
C LYS A 294 -4.92 -19.56 30.09
N GLY A 295 -6.05 -18.84 30.15
CA GLY A 295 -6.07 -17.39 30.38
C GLY A 295 -5.75 -16.53 29.16
N ALA A 296 -5.65 -17.12 27.97
CA ALA A 296 -5.51 -16.36 26.73
C ALA A 296 -6.85 -15.75 26.31
N LYS A 297 -6.89 -14.42 26.14
CA LYS A 297 -8.06 -13.66 25.68
C LYS A 297 -7.81 -13.11 24.27
N ARG A 298 -8.81 -13.22 23.40
CA ARG A 298 -8.79 -12.66 22.05
C ARG A 298 -9.11 -11.17 22.10
N GLU A 299 -8.18 -10.34 21.64
CA GLU A 299 -8.33 -8.87 21.62
C GLU A 299 -8.75 -8.38 20.23
N LEU A 300 -8.15 -8.93 19.18
CA LEU A 300 -8.40 -8.56 17.80
C LEU A 300 -8.29 -9.79 16.90
N SER A 301 -9.07 -9.83 15.83
CA SER A 301 -8.90 -10.84 14.78
C SER A 301 -9.27 -10.28 13.43
N PHE A 302 -8.55 -10.71 12.40
CA PHE A 302 -8.90 -10.45 11.01
C PHE A 302 -8.39 -11.59 10.11
N HIS A 303 -8.96 -11.68 8.91
CA HIS A 303 -8.45 -12.57 7.88
C HIS A 303 -7.38 -11.85 7.07
N GLU A 304 -6.26 -12.53 6.84
CA GLU A 304 -5.26 -12.05 5.90
C GLU A 304 -5.77 -12.10 4.46
N MET A 305 -5.16 -11.28 3.61
CA MET A 305 -5.44 -11.34 2.19
C MET A 305 -4.69 -12.51 1.56
N THR A 306 -5.41 -13.39 0.85
CA THR A 306 -4.79 -14.34 -0.07
C THR A 306 -4.19 -13.61 -1.28
N VAL A 307 -3.40 -14.33 -2.09
CA VAL A 307 -2.94 -13.80 -3.39
C VAL A 307 -4.12 -13.42 -4.28
N ALA A 308 -5.18 -14.24 -4.31
CA ALA A 308 -6.39 -13.92 -5.06
C ALA A 308 -7.10 -12.66 -4.54
N ASP A 309 -7.13 -12.47 -3.21
CA ASP A 309 -7.64 -11.23 -2.61
C ASP A 309 -6.79 -10.04 -3.04
N ALA A 310 -5.47 -10.13 -2.91
CA ALA A 310 -4.53 -9.09 -3.30
C ALA A 310 -4.70 -8.68 -4.76
N LEU A 311 -4.85 -9.63 -5.68
CA LEU A 311 -5.06 -9.34 -7.10
C LEU A 311 -6.28 -8.46 -7.34
N ARG A 312 -7.39 -8.66 -6.61
CA ARG A 312 -8.59 -7.79 -6.69
C ARG A 312 -8.28 -6.30 -6.44
N TYR A 313 -7.25 -6.01 -5.65
CA TYR A 313 -6.82 -4.64 -5.34
C TYR A 313 -5.59 -4.19 -6.14
N VAL A 314 -4.77 -5.09 -6.67
CA VAL A 314 -3.53 -4.77 -7.42
C VAL A 314 -3.82 -4.26 -8.84
N HIS A 315 -5.03 -4.48 -9.38
CA HIS A 315 -5.41 -4.04 -10.73
C HIS A 315 -5.54 -2.52 -10.92
N LEU A 316 -4.98 -1.66 -10.05
CA LEU A 316 -5.37 -0.25 -9.99
C LEU A 316 -4.46 0.77 -10.70
N ILE A 317 -3.15 0.54 -10.92
CA ILE A 317 -2.24 1.48 -11.64
C ILE A 317 -1.17 0.77 -12.50
N ASP A 318 -0.96 1.23 -13.74
CA ASP A 318 -0.05 0.72 -14.76
C ASP A 318 0.79 1.93 -15.19
N GLU A 319 2.08 1.72 -15.38
CA GLU A 319 2.97 2.74 -15.94
C GLU A 319 2.87 2.68 -17.47
N VAL A 320 2.87 3.84 -18.14
CA VAL A 320 2.93 3.92 -19.60
C VAL A 320 4.30 4.46 -19.99
N THR A 321 4.94 3.73 -20.89
CA THR A 321 6.31 3.97 -21.32
C THR A 321 6.41 4.16 -22.83
#